data_AF-A0A5D6UUA1-F1
#
_entry.id   AF-A0A5D6UUA1-F1
#
_cell.length_a   1.000
_cell.length_b   1.000
_cell.length_c   1.000
_cell.angle_alpha   90.00
_cell.angle_beta   90.00
_cell.angle_gamma   90.00
#
_symmetry.space_group_name_H-M   'P 1'
#
loop_
_entity.id
_entity.type
_entity.pdbx_description
1 polymer ?
#
loop_
_entity_poly.entity_id
_entity_poly.type
_entity_poly.pdbx_seq_one_letter_code
_entity_poly.pdbx_strand_id
1 'polypeptide(L)'
;MLALKRLVTILVMVFVLLALLVLLVPSVRSSFASMAGSYESLYFGLLVTAVVLLALQLITENLDSTLLRRNISLHEGKINELKARLYDQQMELREREFQQRPGTVPGTTTYPDPTPEPSRPVFPQSDPSLSNAPIDQPNSIIPPNKPGSPQPPLR
;
A
#
# COMPACT_ATOMS: atom_id res chain seq x y z
N MET A 1 4.25 7.33 -15.62
CA MET A 1 3.10 6.41 -15.43
C MET A 1 1.81 7.17 -15.16
N LEU A 2 1.76 8.04 -14.15
CA LEU A 2 0.54 8.81 -13.85
C LEU A 2 0.03 9.68 -15.01
N ALA A 3 0.92 10.40 -15.71
CA ALA A 3 0.53 11.23 -16.86
C ALA A 3 0.03 10.40 -18.05
N LEU A 4 0.68 9.27 -18.35
CA LEU A 4 0.27 8.35 -19.43
C LEU A 4 -1.10 7.72 -19.12
N LYS A 5 -1.28 7.22 -17.89
CA LYS A 5 -2.56 6.67 -17.41
C LYS A 5 -3.66 7.72 -17.52
N ARG A 6 -3.41 8.94 -17.04
CA ARG A 6 -4.36 10.07 -17.17
C ARG A 6 -4.70 10.38 -18.62
N LEU A 7 -3.70 10.41 -19.51
CA LEU A 7 -3.91 10.66 -20.94
C LEU A 7 -4.81 9.59 -21.56
N VAL A 8 -4.52 8.31 -21.30
CA VAL A 8 -5.31 7.19 -21.83
C VAL A 8 -6.73 7.24 -21.28
N THR A 9 -6.92 7.48 -19.98
CA THR A 9 -8.26 7.62 -19.39
C THR A 9 -9.03 8.80 -19.97
N ILE A 10 -8.38 9.95 -20.19
CA ILE A 10 -9.03 11.13 -20.78
C ILE A 10 -9.46 10.81 -22.21
N LEU A 11 -8.59 10.17 -23.00
CA LEU A 11 -8.89 9.78 -24.36
C LEU A 11 -10.08 8.82 -24.43
N VAL A 12 -10.14 7.82 -23.54
CA VAL A 12 -11.29 6.91 -23.40
C VAL A 12 -12.56 7.67 -23.05
N MET A 13 -12.52 8.58 -22.08
CA MET A 13 -13.69 9.37 -21.66
C MET A 13 -14.21 10.25 -22.80
N VAL A 14 -13.32 10.92 -23.54
CA VAL A 14 -13.67 11.73 -24.71
C VAL A 14 -14.28 10.86 -25.80
N PHE A 15 -13.68 9.69 -26.08
CA PHE A 15 -14.22 8.75 -27.04
C PHE A 15 -15.64 8.29 -26.66
N VAL A 16 -15.88 7.93 -25.39
CA VAL A 16 -17.21 7.51 -24.92
C VAL A 16 -18.23 8.63 -25.06
N LEU A 17 -17.86 9.88 -24.76
CA LEU A 17 -18.75 11.04 -24.95
C LEU A 17 -19.09 11.25 -26.43
N LEU A 18 -18.10 11.18 -27.32
CA LEU A 18 -18.32 11.30 -28.76
C LEU A 18 -19.16 10.14 -29.30
N ALA A 19 -18.88 8.90 -28.88
CA ALA A 19 -19.62 7.72 -29.29
C ALA A 19 -21.09 7.80 -28.84
N LEU A 20 -21.34 8.24 -27.60
CA LEU A 20 -22.70 8.47 -27.09
C LEU A 20 -23.41 9.58 -27.87
N LEU A 21 -22.73 10.69 -28.18
CA LEU A 21 -23.29 11.77 -28.98
C LEU A 21 -23.71 11.27 -30.38
N VAL A 22 -22.84 10.50 -31.03
CA VAL A 22 -23.12 9.87 -32.35
C VAL A 22 -24.27 8.86 -32.26
N LEU A 23 -24.37 8.10 -31.18
CA LEU A 23 -25.43 7.10 -31.01
C LEU A 23 -26.80 7.71 -30.69
N LEU A 24 -26.85 8.72 -29.81
CA LEU A 24 -28.11 9.30 -29.33
C LEU A 24 -28.69 10.35 -30.28
N VAL A 25 -27.86 11.08 -31.03
CA VAL A 25 -28.33 12.21 -31.86
C VAL A 25 -28.37 11.82 -33.33
N PRO A 26 -29.57 11.64 -33.94
CA PRO A 26 -29.70 11.19 -35.33
C PRO A 26 -28.99 12.09 -36.34
N SER A 27 -29.00 13.41 -36.11
CA SER A 27 -28.34 14.40 -36.99
C SER A 27 -26.81 14.29 -36.98
N VAL A 28 -26.23 13.95 -35.82
CA VAL A 28 -24.79 13.69 -35.70
C VAL A 28 -24.48 12.36 -36.39
N ARG A 29 -25.29 11.33 -36.11
CA ARG A 29 -25.14 10.00 -36.74
C ARG A 29 -25.16 10.05 -38.27
N SER A 30 -26.08 10.78 -38.88
CA SER A 30 -26.14 10.90 -40.35
C SER A 30 -24.91 11.59 -40.94
N SER A 31 -24.39 12.61 -40.24
CA SER A 31 -23.19 13.35 -40.65
C SER A 31 -21.93 12.50 -40.58
N PHE A 32 -21.80 11.65 -39.55
CA PHE A 32 -20.68 10.71 -39.47
C PHE A 32 -20.85 9.51 -40.40
N ALA A 33 -22.08 9.05 -40.64
CA ALA A 33 -22.34 7.95 -41.57
C ALA A 33 -22.06 8.34 -43.03
N SER A 34 -22.34 9.59 -43.43
CA SER A 34 -21.96 10.09 -44.76
C SER A 34 -20.44 10.15 -44.93
N MET A 35 -19.70 10.46 -43.86
CA MET A 35 -18.23 10.42 -43.86
C MET A 35 -17.67 8.99 -43.88
N ALA A 36 -18.31 8.06 -43.16
CA ALA A 36 -17.92 6.65 -43.10
C ALA A 36 -18.40 5.83 -44.31
N GLY A 37 -19.24 6.41 -45.17
CA GLY A 37 -19.85 5.78 -46.35
C GLY A 37 -21.12 4.97 -46.07
N SER A 38 -21.27 4.40 -44.87
CA SER A 38 -22.47 3.65 -44.46
C SER A 38 -22.65 3.64 -42.95
N TYR A 39 -23.84 3.25 -42.48
CA TYR A 39 -24.08 3.04 -41.04
C TYR A 39 -23.32 1.82 -40.51
N GLU A 40 -23.20 0.75 -41.29
CA GLU A 40 -22.50 -0.48 -40.89
C GLU A 40 -21.00 -0.21 -40.65
N SER A 41 -20.35 0.49 -41.57
CA SER A 41 -18.93 0.88 -41.44
C SER A 41 -18.70 1.81 -40.26
N LEU A 42 -19.64 2.73 -39.99
CA LEU A 42 -19.58 3.61 -38.80
C LEU A 42 -19.63 2.80 -37.50
N TYR A 43 -20.59 1.89 -37.36
CA TYR A 43 -20.72 1.09 -36.13
C TYR A 43 -19.56 0.11 -35.96
N PHE A 44 -19.10 -0.52 -37.04
CA PHE A 44 -17.92 -1.37 -37.01
C PHE A 44 -16.66 -0.59 -36.62
N GLY A 45 -16.47 0.60 -37.20
CA GLY A 45 -15.35 1.48 -36.85
C GLY A 45 -15.37 1.89 -35.38
N LEU A 46 -16.55 2.27 -34.85
CA LEU A 46 -16.72 2.57 -33.43
C LEU A 46 -16.42 1.36 -32.54
N LEU A 47 -16.86 0.16 -32.93
CA LEU A 47 -16.62 -1.07 -32.19
C LEU A 47 -15.13 -1.42 -32.16
N VAL A 48 -14.44 -1.42 -33.30
CA VAL A 48 -13.00 -1.70 -33.37
C VAL A 48 -12.22 -0.69 -32.55
N THR A 49 -12.55 0.61 -32.67
CA THR A 49 -11.91 1.66 -31.88
C THR A 49 -12.16 1.46 -30.39
N ALA A 50 -13.38 1.12 -29.98
CA ALA A 50 -13.72 0.85 -28.59
C ALA A 50 -12.93 -0.34 -28.02
N VAL A 51 -12.78 -1.43 -28.79
CA VAL A 51 -12.00 -2.61 -28.39
C VAL A 51 -10.53 -2.25 -28.22
N VAL A 52 -9.94 -1.50 -29.16
CA VAL A 52 -8.54 -1.05 -29.08
C VAL A 52 -8.33 -0.16 -27.86
N LEU A 53 -9.22 0.79 -27.61
CA LEU A 53 -9.13 1.68 -26.45
C LEU A 53 -9.31 0.93 -25.13
N LEU A 54 -10.23 -0.03 -25.07
CA LEU A 54 -10.43 -0.87 -23.90
C LEU A 54 -9.18 -1.73 -23.61
N ALA A 55 -8.59 -2.33 -24.64
CA ALA A 55 -7.36 -3.10 -24.52
C ALA A 55 -6.21 -2.22 -24.01
N LEU A 56 -6.06 -1.02 -24.58
CA LEU A 56 -5.06 -0.05 -24.15
C LEU A 56 -5.26 0.33 -22.67
N GLN A 57 -6.50 0.61 -22.25
CA GLN A 57 -6.84 0.90 -20.86
C GLN A 57 -6.45 -0.26 -19.94
N LEU A 58 -6.82 -1.51 -20.28
CA LEU A 58 -6.46 -2.69 -19.50
C LEU A 58 -4.95 -2.86 -19.35
N ILE A 59 -4.20 -2.72 -20.45
CA ILE A 59 -2.75 -2.84 -20.43
C ILE A 59 -2.15 -1.79 -19.49
N THR A 60 -2.62 -0.54 -19.58
CA THR A 60 -2.11 0.53 -18.71
C THR A 60 -2.41 0.31 -17.23
N GLU A 61 -3.59 -0.19 -16.87
CA GLU A 61 -3.94 -0.51 -15.47
C GLU A 61 -3.14 -1.70 -14.92
N ASN A 62 -2.92 -2.72 -15.74
CA ASN A 62 -2.09 -3.86 -15.38
C ASN A 62 -0.60 -3.48 -15.23
N LEU A 63 -0.09 -2.61 -16.11
CA LEU A 63 1.28 -2.09 -16.02
C LEU A 63 1.48 -1.26 -14.74
N ASP A 64 0.52 -0.40 -14.41
CA ASP A 64 0.59 0.41 -13.19
C ASP A 64 0.66 -0.48 -11.93
N SER A 65 -0.20 -1.51 -11.86
CA SER A 65 -0.25 -2.46 -10.74
C SER A 65 1.03 -3.30 -10.61
N THR A 66 1.59 -3.76 -11.72
CA THR A 66 2.82 -4.57 -11.72
C THR A 66 4.05 -3.73 -11.38
N LEU A 67 4.13 -2.49 -11.88
CA LEU A 67 5.21 -1.56 -11.55
C LEU A 67 5.21 -1.19 -10.06
N LEU A 68 4.03 -0.97 -9.47
CA LEU A 68 3.91 -0.69 -8.04
C LEU A 68 4.44 -1.85 -7.20
N ARG A 69 4.00 -3.09 -7.51
CA ARG A 69 4.46 -4.31 -6.83
C ARG A 69 5.97 -4.49 -6.90
N ARG A 70 6.56 -4.22 -8.07
CA ARG A 70 8.02 -4.29 -8.26
C ARG A 70 8.76 -3.26 -7.39
N ASN A 71 8.27 -2.02 -7.32
CA ASN A 71 8.91 -1.01 -6.47
C ASN A 71 8.81 -1.39 -4.99
N ILE A 72 7.67 -1.92 -4.56
CA ILE A 72 7.49 -2.39 -3.18
C ILE A 72 8.47 -3.51 -2.85
N SER A 73 8.59 -4.54 -3.70
CA SER A 73 9.54 -5.64 -3.46
C SER A 73 11.00 -5.17 -3.39
N LEU A 74 11.37 -4.17 -4.20
CA LEU A 74 12.71 -3.58 -4.13
C LEU A 74 12.95 -2.81 -2.82
N HIS A 75 11.94 -2.10 -2.34
CA HIS A 75 12.01 -1.41 -1.05
C HIS A 75 12.03 -2.39 0.12
N GLU A 76 11.22 -3.44 0.09
CA GLU A 76 11.24 -4.51 1.10
C GLU A 76 12.59 -5.22 1.17
N GLY A 77 13.23 -5.49 0.03
CA GLY A 77 14.57 -6.07 -0.01
C GLY A 77 15.62 -5.18 0.68
N LYS A 78 15.59 -3.88 0.41
CA LYS A 78 16.49 -2.91 1.07
C LYS A 78 16.22 -2.80 2.57
N ILE A 79 14.96 -2.84 2.98
CA ILE A 79 14.60 -2.83 4.40
C ILE A 79 15.12 -4.10 5.08
N ASN A 80 15.01 -5.25 4.43
CA ASN A 80 15.51 -6.50 4.97
C ASN A 80 17.04 -6.48 5.12
N GLU A 81 17.75 -5.95 4.12
CA GLU A 81 19.20 -5.76 4.20
C GLU A 81 19.60 -4.81 5.33
N LEU A 82 18.91 -3.67 5.47
CA LEU A 82 19.17 -2.70 6.54
C LEU A 82 18.88 -3.30 7.92
N LYS A 83 17.81 -4.08 8.05
CA LYS A 83 17.49 -4.81 9.29
C LYS A 83 18.59 -5.81 9.61
N ALA A 84 19.05 -6.61 8.64
CA ALA A 84 20.15 -7.54 8.84
C ALA A 84 21.42 -6.82 9.31
N ARG A 85 21.80 -5.72 8.65
CA ARG A 85 22.96 -4.90 9.06
C ARG A 85 22.82 -4.35 10.48
N LEU A 86 21.63 -3.93 10.89
CA LEU A 86 21.37 -3.47 12.27
C LEU A 86 21.45 -4.62 13.27
N TYR A 87 20.94 -5.80 12.93
CA TYR A 87 21.07 -6.99 13.76
C TYR A 87 22.53 -7.42 13.91
N ASP A 88 23.29 -7.43 12.81
CA ASP A 88 24.71 -7.76 12.81
C ASP A 88 25.50 -6.78 13.69
N GLN A 89 25.23 -5.47 13.57
CA GLN A 89 25.85 -4.44 14.42
C GLN A 89 25.48 -4.61 15.90
N GLN A 90 24.21 -4.89 16.23
CA GLN A 90 23.81 -5.14 17.61
C GLN A 90 24.44 -6.41 18.18
N MET A 91 24.58 -7.46 17.37
CA MET A 91 25.23 -8.69 17.78
C MET A 91 26.71 -8.48 18.04
N GLU A 92 27.41 -7.75 17.15
CA GLU A 92 28.82 -7.42 17.32
C GLU A 92 29.07 -6.60 18.59
N LEU A 93 28.22 -5.61 18.88
CA LEU A 93 28.30 -4.84 20.12
C LEU A 93 28.10 -5.73 21.36
N ARG A 94 27.10 -6.62 21.34
CA ARG A 94 26.84 -7.57 22.43
C ARG A 94 28.02 -8.54 22.63
N GLU A 95 28.63 -9.03 21.56
CA GLU A 95 29.80 -9.92 21.64
C GLU A 95 31.01 -9.20 22.22
N ARG A 96 31.26 -7.95 21.82
CA ARG A 96 32.31 -7.11 22.41
C ARG A 96 32.08 -6.85 23.89
N GLU A 97 30.84 -6.57 24.31
CA GLU A 97 30.49 -6.45 25.73
C GLU A 97 30.74 -7.76 26.50
N PHE A 98 30.47 -8.90 25.88
CA PHE A 98 30.71 -10.22 26.51
C PHE A 98 32.20 -10.55 26.61
N GLN A 99 33.00 -10.19 25.60
CA GLN A 99 34.46 -10.41 25.57
C GLN A 99 35.24 -9.43 26.43
N GLN A 100 34.73 -8.20 26.63
CA GLN A 100 35.35 -7.21 27.50
C GLN A 100 35.02 -7.42 28.99
N ARG A 101 34.21 -8.42 29.34
CA ARG A 101 33.94 -8.78 30.73
C ARG A 101 35.06 -9.71 31.25
N PRO A 102 35.99 -9.25 32.10
CA PRO A 102 36.92 -10.15 32.77
C PRO A 102 36.10 -11.02 33.72
N GLY A 103 36.38 -12.32 33.72
CA GLY A 103 35.55 -13.35 34.35
C GLY A 103 34.92 -12.95 35.69
N THR A 104 33.62 -13.21 35.81
CA THR A 104 32.94 -13.26 37.11
C THR A 104 32.03 -14.48 37.17
N VAL A 105 32.46 -15.39 38.05
CA VAL A 105 31.80 -16.51 38.75
C VAL A 105 30.27 -16.44 38.81
N PRO A 106 29.53 -17.58 38.78
CA PRO A 106 28.08 -17.60 38.95
C PRO A 106 27.70 -17.14 40.36
N GLY A 107 26.88 -16.08 40.47
CA GLY A 107 26.46 -15.56 41.77
C GLY A 107 25.29 -14.59 41.68
N THR A 108 24.17 -15.02 42.25
CA THR A 108 23.15 -14.24 42.98
C THR A 108 22.32 -13.21 42.20
N THR A 109 21.02 -13.47 42.09
CA THR A 109 19.97 -12.50 41.75
C THR A 109 19.81 -11.49 42.89
N THR A 110 20.30 -10.27 42.70
CA THR A 110 19.97 -9.13 43.57
C THR A 110 19.10 -8.16 42.77
N TYR A 111 17.84 -8.02 43.20
CA TYR A 111 16.93 -6.99 42.70
C TYR A 111 17.48 -5.59 43.07
N PRO A 112 17.54 -4.62 42.16
CA PRO A 112 17.84 -3.24 42.52
C PRO A 112 16.59 -2.55 43.09
N ASP A 113 16.74 -1.98 44.28
CA ASP A 113 15.82 -1.02 44.91
C ASP A 113 15.78 0.31 44.08
N PRO A 114 14.72 1.14 44.18
CA PRO A 114 14.39 2.15 43.19
C PRO A 114 15.04 3.51 43.52
N THR A 115 15.83 4.08 42.59
CA THR A 115 16.01 5.54 42.34
C THR A 115 17.17 5.79 41.36
N PRO A 116 17.21 6.95 40.65
CA PRO A 116 16.22 7.60 39.81
C PRO A 116 16.48 7.30 38.32
N GLU A 117 15.43 7.41 37.48
CA GLU A 117 15.42 6.96 36.08
C GLU A 117 16.62 7.46 35.23
N PRO A 118 17.31 6.57 34.48
CA PRO A 118 18.14 7.01 33.37
C PRO A 118 17.23 7.61 32.30
N SER A 119 17.56 8.83 31.88
CA SER A 119 16.91 9.61 30.84
C SER A 119 16.60 8.78 29.60
N ARG A 120 15.34 8.33 29.50
CA ARG A 120 14.80 7.74 28.28
C ARG A 120 14.91 8.79 27.17
N PRO A 121 15.37 8.44 25.96
CA PRO A 121 15.33 9.37 24.85
C PRO A 121 13.86 9.74 24.60
N VAL A 122 13.52 10.99 24.86
CA VAL A 122 12.21 11.56 24.52
C VAL A 122 12.18 11.67 23.01
N PHE A 123 11.46 10.77 22.36
CA PHE A 123 11.11 10.95 20.95
C PHE A 123 10.36 12.28 20.82
N PRO A 124 10.67 13.13 19.82
CA PRO A 124 9.87 14.32 19.56
C PRO A 124 8.47 13.88 19.10
N GLN A 125 7.56 13.76 20.05
CA GLN A 125 6.17 13.37 19.86
C GLN A 125 5.37 14.65 19.60
N SER A 126 5.53 15.19 18.40
CA SER A 126 4.73 16.31 17.91
C SER A 126 4.36 16.09 16.44
N ASP A 127 3.67 14.97 16.18
CA ASP A 127 2.74 14.90 15.05
C ASP A 127 1.34 15.30 15.58
N PRO A 128 0.81 16.49 15.21
CA PRO A 128 -0.47 16.99 15.68
C PRO A 128 -1.68 16.19 15.17
N SER A 129 -1.48 15.16 14.34
CA SER A 129 -2.56 14.27 13.88
C SER A 129 -2.84 13.10 14.83
N LEU A 130 -1.96 12.83 15.79
CA LEU A 130 -2.12 11.73 16.75
C LEU A 130 -2.59 12.28 18.09
N SER A 131 -3.90 12.22 18.32
CA SER A 131 -4.51 12.54 19.60
C SER A 131 -4.00 11.54 20.67
N ASN A 132 -3.25 12.03 21.66
CA ASN A 132 -2.84 11.26 22.83
C ASN A 132 -4.06 11.04 23.74
N ALA A 133 -4.93 10.11 23.37
CA ALA A 133 -5.94 9.60 24.27
C ALA A 133 -5.31 8.56 25.22
N PRO A 134 -5.70 8.52 26.51
CA PRO A 134 -5.30 7.48 27.45
C PRO A 134 -5.58 6.07 26.88
N ILE A 135 -4.65 5.15 27.11
CA ILE A 135 -4.66 3.76 26.60
C ILE A 135 -5.88 2.92 27.08
N ASP A 136 -6.70 3.45 27.97
CA ASP A 136 -7.88 2.77 28.51
C ASP A 136 -9.10 2.75 27.57
N GLN A 137 -9.00 3.32 26.36
CA GLN A 137 -10.03 3.14 25.33
C GLN A 137 -9.69 1.97 24.41
N PRO A 138 -10.48 0.88 24.43
CA PRO A 138 -10.26 -0.26 23.54
C PRO A 138 -10.51 0.17 22.09
N ASN A 139 -9.47 0.08 21.26
CA ASN A 139 -9.59 0.31 19.82
C ASN A 139 -10.50 -0.77 19.19
N SER A 140 -11.46 -0.31 18.37
CA SER A 140 -12.50 -1.06 17.64
C SER A 140 -12.01 -2.24 16.76
N ILE A 141 -10.70 -2.48 16.67
CA ILE A 141 -10.11 -3.55 15.85
C ILE A 141 -10.13 -4.90 16.59
N ILE A 142 -10.24 -4.90 17.92
CA ILE A 142 -10.33 -6.12 18.72
C ILE A 142 -11.74 -6.22 19.30
N PRO A 143 -12.56 -7.22 18.95
CA PRO A 143 -13.86 -7.40 19.58
C PRO A 143 -13.68 -7.69 21.07
N PRO A 144 -14.55 -7.17 21.95
CA PRO A 144 -14.43 -7.39 23.38
C PRO A 144 -14.51 -8.88 23.70
N ASN A 145 -13.59 -9.33 24.54
CA ASN A 145 -13.64 -10.68 25.10
C ASN A 145 -14.92 -10.79 25.94
N LYS A 146 -15.87 -11.60 25.50
CA LYS A 146 -17.18 -11.72 26.15
C LYS A 146 -16.99 -12.42 27.51
N PRO A 147 -17.28 -11.79 28.65
CA PRO A 147 -17.18 -12.47 29.94
C PRO A 147 -18.22 -13.60 29.97
N GLY A 148 -17.75 -14.85 30.06
CA GLY A 148 -18.61 -16.04 30.21
C GLY A 148 -18.51 -17.11 29.12
N SER A 149 -17.46 -17.12 28.28
CA SER A 149 -17.21 -18.28 27.42
C SER A 149 -16.52 -19.40 28.24
N PRO A 150 -17.10 -20.61 28.33
CA PRO A 150 -16.46 -21.71 29.06
C PRO A 150 -15.18 -22.13 28.33
N GLN A 151 -14.05 -22.11 29.05
CA GLN A 151 -12.78 -22.66 28.57
C GLN A 151 -12.95 -24.16 28.31
N PRO A 152 -12.53 -24.69 27.14
CA PRO A 152 -12.47 -26.12 26.94
C PRO A 152 -11.36 -26.71 27.82
N PRO A 153 -11.56 -27.89 28.45
CA PRO A 153 -10.58 -28.47 29.33
C PRO A 153 -9.30 -28.79 28.56
N LEU A 154 -8.18 -28.33 29.10
CA LEU A 154 -6.83 -28.72 28.68
C LEU A 154 -6.74 -30.25 28.78
N ARG A 155 -6.42 -30.89 27.67
CA ARG A 155 -6.13 -32.32 27.60
C ARG A 155 -4.67 -32.51 27.23
#